data_AF-A0A849GR24-F1
#
_entry.id   AF-A0A849GR24-F1
#
_cell.length_a   1.000
_cell.length_b   1.000
_cell.length_c   1.000
_cell.angle_alpha   90.00
_cell.angle_beta   90.00
_cell.angle_gamma   90.00
#
_symmetry.space_group_name_H-M   'P 1'
#
loop_
_entity.id
_entity.type
_entity.pdbx_description
1 polymer ?
#
loop_
_entity_poly.entity_id
_entity_poly.type
_entity_poly.pdbx_seq_one_letter_code
_entity_poly.pdbx_strand_id
1 'polypeptide(L)'
;MFKGFSKTAKVESTSANVVTLEAANAVTAKALRSLNDADDKLTERLELKNRLHTALLERLNLSVIDKVQPDELRREVANLAQQVLAEESRPMKTDDFKQIVDELMDEVLGFGPLEPLLADPTINDILVNSHKNVYIERFGVLERTNVRFRDERHLLRIIDKIVSSIGRRIDESQPWVDARLEDGSRVNAIIRPCAIDGPSLSIRKFSRKPILMDKMIELESLSTDAAALLRALVAARMNILISGGTGSGKTTLLNAMSRAIDEHERIVTIEDAAELQLQQEHVVRLETRPPNPSGAGAIMQRDLVKNALRMRP
;
A
#
# COMPACT_ATOMS: atom_id res chain seq x y z
N MET A 1 74.89 -20.14 12.22
CA MET A 1 75.47 -19.57 13.45
C MET A 1 74.46 -18.57 14.00
N PHE A 2 73.81 -18.91 15.11
CA PHE A 2 72.70 -18.17 15.73
C PHE A 2 73.14 -16.84 16.35
N LYS A 3 72.23 -15.85 16.33
CA LYS A 3 71.82 -14.92 17.41
C LYS A 3 70.95 -13.84 16.75
N GLY A 4 69.72 -13.54 17.14
CA GLY A 4 68.82 -14.02 18.16
C GLY A 4 67.68 -13.01 18.22
N PHE A 5 66.42 -13.45 18.31
CA PHE A 5 65.33 -12.65 18.87
C PHE A 5 64.28 -13.61 19.42
N SER A 6 64.38 -13.81 20.73
CA SER A 6 63.31 -14.33 21.57
C SER A 6 62.28 -13.21 21.75
N LYS A 7 61.03 -13.47 21.37
CA LYS A 7 59.83 -12.90 22.00
C LYS A 7 58.67 -13.86 21.76
N THR A 8 58.40 -14.67 22.78
CA THR A 8 57.19 -15.48 22.95
C THR A 8 56.00 -14.54 23.18
N ALA A 9 55.11 -14.41 22.21
CA ALA A 9 53.78 -13.88 22.43
C ALA A 9 52.86 -15.04 22.84
N LYS A 10 52.38 -15.03 24.08
CA LYS A 10 51.31 -15.90 24.56
C LYS A 10 50.08 -15.68 23.68
N VAL A 11 49.61 -16.73 23.02
CA VAL A 11 48.26 -16.78 22.46
C VAL A 11 47.32 -17.04 23.63
N GLU A 12 46.72 -15.97 24.17
CA GLU A 12 45.59 -16.08 25.07
C GLU A 12 44.35 -16.48 24.25
N SER A 13 43.85 -17.68 24.52
CA SER A 13 42.62 -18.22 23.96
C SER A 13 41.42 -17.41 24.45
N THR A 14 40.93 -16.50 23.63
CA THR A 14 39.65 -15.81 23.83
C THR A 14 38.51 -16.73 23.36
N SER A 15 38.09 -17.65 24.23
CA SER A 15 36.99 -18.59 24.01
C SER A 15 35.60 -17.96 24.24
N ALA A 16 35.38 -16.72 23.82
CA ALA A 16 34.16 -15.97 24.17
C ALA A 16 33.10 -15.85 23.05
N ASN A 17 33.39 -16.27 21.81
CA ASN A 17 32.44 -16.11 20.68
C ASN A 17 32.19 -17.38 19.85
N VAL A 18 32.50 -18.57 20.37
CA VAL A 18 32.19 -19.83 19.66
C VAL A 18 30.81 -20.31 20.07
N VAL A 19 29.79 -19.96 19.28
CA VAL A 19 28.48 -20.62 19.37
C VAL A 19 28.68 -22.06 18.89
N THR A 20 28.48 -23.04 19.77
CA THR A 20 28.56 -24.45 19.40
C THR A 20 27.47 -24.76 18.37
N LEU A 21 27.77 -25.63 17.39
CA LEU A 21 26.83 -26.07 16.35
C LEU A 21 25.49 -26.56 16.94
N GLU A 22 25.51 -27.18 18.12
CA GLU A 22 24.32 -27.61 18.85
C GLU A 22 23.47 -26.44 19.37
N ALA A 23 24.10 -25.38 19.89
CA ALA A 23 23.39 -24.18 20.34
C ALA A 23 22.79 -23.41 19.16
N ALA A 24 23.50 -23.33 18.03
CA ALA A 24 22.97 -22.73 16.80
C ALA A 24 21.78 -23.53 16.23
N ASN A 25 21.85 -24.87 16.26
CA ASN A 25 20.76 -25.74 15.82
C ASN A 25 19.53 -25.64 16.75
N ALA A 26 19.73 -25.54 18.06
CA ALA A 26 18.63 -25.39 19.02
C ALA A 26 17.89 -24.04 18.87
N VAL A 27 18.63 -22.95 18.61
CA VAL A 27 18.04 -21.62 18.34
C VAL A 27 17.28 -21.62 17.02
N THR A 28 17.83 -22.25 15.97
CA THR A 28 17.19 -22.37 14.66
C THR A 28 15.91 -23.22 14.72
N ALA A 29 15.95 -24.36 15.44
CA ALA A 29 14.79 -25.21 15.65
C ALA A 29 13.69 -24.53 16.46
N LYS A 30 14.06 -23.72 17.46
CA LYS A 30 13.11 -22.92 18.25
C LYS A 30 12.46 -21.83 17.40
N ALA A 31 13.23 -21.14 16.55
CA ALA A 31 12.72 -20.13 15.62
C ALA A 31 11.76 -20.75 14.58
N LEU A 32 12.13 -21.89 13.99
CA LEU A 32 11.28 -22.64 13.06
C LEU A 32 9.98 -23.11 13.71
N ARG A 33 10.02 -23.62 14.95
CA ARG A 33 8.80 -23.97 15.70
C ARG A 33 7.91 -22.77 15.97
N SER A 34 8.47 -21.64 16.40
CA SER A 34 7.67 -20.42 16.62
C SER A 34 7.06 -19.85 15.35
N LEU A 35 7.71 -20.02 14.20
CA LEU A 35 7.16 -19.63 12.89
C LEU A 35 6.02 -20.54 12.48
N ASN A 36 6.16 -21.85 12.67
CA ASN A 36 5.09 -22.81 12.40
C ASN A 36 3.88 -22.58 13.32
N ASP A 37 4.09 -22.41 14.62
CA ASP A 37 2.99 -22.14 15.58
C ASP A 37 2.23 -20.84 15.24
N ALA A 38 2.91 -19.84 14.68
CA ALA A 38 2.30 -18.58 14.25
C ALA A 38 1.50 -18.74 12.95
N ASP A 39 2.02 -19.51 11.98
CA ASP A 39 1.31 -19.78 10.71
C ASP A 39 0.09 -20.71 10.95
N ASP A 40 0.18 -21.65 11.90
CA ASP A 40 -0.94 -22.51 12.31
C ASP A 40 -2.07 -21.69 12.95
N LYS A 41 -1.75 -20.79 13.89
CA LYS A 41 -2.74 -19.88 14.50
C LYS A 41 -3.37 -18.93 13.49
N LEU A 42 -2.57 -18.43 12.53
CA LEU A 42 -3.07 -17.59 11.44
C LEU A 42 -4.04 -18.40 10.57
N THR A 43 -3.70 -19.65 10.26
CA THR A 43 -4.54 -20.54 9.46
C THR A 43 -5.86 -20.83 10.17
N GLU A 44 -5.85 -21.17 11.45
CA GLU A 44 -7.09 -21.36 12.24
C GLU A 44 -7.98 -20.11 12.25
N ARG A 45 -7.37 -18.92 12.38
CA ARG A 45 -8.10 -17.65 12.35
C ARG A 45 -8.74 -17.40 10.98
N LEU A 46 -8.00 -17.65 9.90
CA LEU A 46 -8.50 -17.51 8.53
C LEU A 46 -9.63 -18.51 8.26
N GLU A 47 -9.53 -19.75 8.73
CA GLU A 47 -10.59 -20.75 8.61
C GLU A 47 -11.86 -20.34 9.34
N LEU A 48 -11.74 -19.84 10.58
CA LEU A 48 -12.87 -19.30 11.32
C LEU A 48 -13.52 -18.13 10.58
N LYS A 49 -12.71 -17.18 10.09
CA LYS A 49 -13.20 -16.03 9.33
C LYS A 49 -13.92 -16.47 8.06
N ASN A 50 -13.37 -17.44 7.32
CA ASN A 50 -13.96 -17.96 6.10
C ASN A 50 -15.33 -18.61 6.35
N ARG A 51 -15.48 -19.35 7.44
CA ARG A 51 -16.76 -19.97 7.83
C ARG A 51 -17.79 -18.90 8.21
N LEU A 52 -17.40 -17.93 9.04
CA LEU A 52 -18.26 -16.81 9.43
C LEU A 52 -18.71 -15.98 8.23
N HIS A 53 -17.79 -15.67 7.30
CA HIS A 53 -18.13 -14.97 6.06
C HIS A 53 -19.06 -15.78 5.15
N THR A 54 -18.90 -17.10 5.10
CA THR A 54 -19.81 -17.97 4.31
C THR A 54 -21.21 -17.98 4.94
N ALA A 55 -21.32 -18.14 6.26
CA ALA A 55 -22.59 -18.05 6.97
C ALA A 55 -23.25 -16.67 6.80
N LEU A 56 -22.46 -15.60 6.76
CA LEU A 56 -22.94 -14.25 6.47
C LEU A 56 -23.56 -14.16 5.07
N LEU A 57 -22.88 -14.65 4.03
CA LEU A 57 -23.40 -14.60 2.66
C LEU A 57 -24.66 -15.45 2.47
N GLU A 58 -24.82 -16.54 3.22
CA GLU A 58 -26.02 -17.40 3.15
C GLU A 58 -27.23 -16.79 3.87
N ARG A 59 -27.00 -16.08 4.98
CA ARG A 59 -28.08 -15.54 5.83
C ARG A 59 -28.41 -14.06 5.53
N LEU A 60 -27.46 -13.28 5.03
CA LEU A 60 -27.68 -11.91 4.59
C LEU A 60 -28.00 -11.89 3.09
N ASN A 61 -29.19 -11.37 2.75
CA ASN A 61 -29.48 -11.03 1.36
C ASN A 61 -28.63 -9.82 0.95
N LEU A 62 -27.60 -10.07 0.13
CA LEU A 62 -26.71 -9.05 -0.45
C LEU A 62 -27.45 -7.87 -1.08
N SER A 63 -28.66 -8.10 -1.60
CA SER A 63 -29.53 -7.09 -2.24
C SER A 63 -30.12 -6.04 -1.27
N VAL A 64 -30.00 -6.25 0.04
CA VAL A 64 -30.53 -5.34 1.07
C VAL A 64 -29.42 -4.58 1.80
N ILE A 65 -28.16 -5.04 1.70
CA ILE A 65 -27.02 -4.50 2.47
C ILE A 65 -26.79 -3.01 2.19
N ASP A 66 -26.90 -2.57 0.93
CA ASP A 66 -26.73 -1.15 0.56
C ASP A 66 -27.80 -0.22 1.14
N LYS A 67 -28.91 -0.76 1.67
CA LYS A 67 -30.03 0.00 2.24
C LYS A 67 -30.07 -0.01 3.76
N VAL A 68 -29.24 -0.83 4.41
CA VAL A 68 -29.21 -0.98 5.87
C VAL A 68 -28.22 0.03 6.45
N GLN A 69 -28.57 0.62 7.59
CA GLN A 69 -27.67 1.52 8.29
C GLN A 69 -26.45 0.74 8.83
N PRO A 70 -25.22 1.27 8.76
CA PRO A 70 -24.01 0.55 9.17
C PRO A 70 -24.06 -0.04 10.59
N ASP A 71 -24.70 0.67 11.53
CA ASP A 71 -24.85 0.23 12.91
C ASP A 71 -25.79 -0.98 13.06
N GLU A 72 -26.82 -1.06 12.22
CA GLU A 72 -27.77 -2.18 12.21
C GLU A 72 -27.13 -3.42 11.59
N LEU A 73 -26.43 -3.25 10.47
CA LEU A 73 -25.65 -4.32 9.85
C LEU A 73 -24.60 -4.88 10.82
N ARG A 74 -23.89 -4.01 11.55
CA ARG A 74 -22.91 -4.43 12.56
C ARG A 74 -23.53 -5.28 13.66
N ARG A 75 -24.75 -4.96 14.10
CA ARG A 75 -25.49 -5.75 15.09
C ARG A 75 -25.87 -7.12 14.53
N GLU A 76 -26.35 -7.19 13.30
CA GLU A 76 -26.68 -8.47 12.65
C GLU A 76 -25.45 -9.36 12.46
N VAL A 77 -24.34 -8.79 11.99
CA VAL A 77 -23.06 -9.48 11.83
C VAL A 77 -22.57 -10.02 13.18
N ALA A 78 -22.63 -9.21 14.24
CA ALA A 78 -22.24 -9.64 15.58
C ALA A 78 -23.14 -10.77 16.10
N ASN A 79 -24.46 -10.66 15.95
CA ASN A 79 -25.40 -11.70 16.37
C ASN A 79 -25.14 -13.02 15.65
N LEU A 80 -24.88 -12.98 14.34
CA LEU A 80 -24.56 -14.18 13.58
C LEU A 80 -23.22 -14.79 14.02
N ALA A 81 -22.19 -13.97 14.19
CA ALA A 81 -20.90 -14.45 14.66
C ALA A 81 -21.00 -15.12 16.04
N GLN A 82 -21.82 -14.56 16.93
CA GLN A 82 -22.07 -15.14 18.24
C GLN A 82 -22.80 -16.49 18.16
N GLN A 83 -23.79 -16.63 17.28
CA GLN A 83 -24.50 -17.90 17.06
C GLN A 83 -23.56 -19.00 16.57
N VAL A 84 -22.75 -18.72 15.54
CA VAL A 84 -21.81 -19.69 14.98
C VAL A 84 -20.76 -20.10 16.03
N LEU A 85 -20.23 -19.16 16.81
CA LEU A 85 -19.27 -19.49 17.88
C LEU A 85 -19.90 -20.32 19.02
N ALA A 86 -21.18 -20.09 19.33
CA ALA A 86 -21.91 -20.86 20.33
C ALA A 86 -22.19 -22.30 19.88
N GLU A 87 -22.56 -22.50 18.61
CA GLU A 87 -22.76 -23.83 17.99
C GLU A 87 -21.47 -24.68 18.06
N GLU A 88 -20.31 -24.03 17.93
CA GLU A 88 -18.99 -24.70 17.97
C GLU A 88 -18.40 -24.86 19.37
N SER A 89 -19.10 -24.41 20.43
CA SER A 89 -18.56 -24.39 21.80
C SER A 89 -17.17 -23.75 21.90
N ARG A 90 -16.91 -22.71 21.09
CA ARG A 90 -15.62 -22.01 21.01
C ARG A 90 -15.74 -20.63 21.68
N PRO A 91 -15.63 -20.52 23.02
CA PRO A 91 -15.66 -19.23 23.69
C PRO A 91 -14.48 -18.38 23.24
N MET A 92 -14.76 -17.11 22.96
CA MET A 92 -13.79 -16.14 22.48
C MET A 92 -13.75 -14.94 23.42
N LYS A 93 -12.58 -14.31 23.55
CA LYS A 93 -12.45 -13.07 24.32
C LYS A 93 -13.19 -11.93 23.63
N THR A 94 -13.68 -10.97 24.40
CA THR A 94 -14.44 -9.83 23.88
C THR A 94 -13.67 -9.04 22.82
N ASP A 95 -12.37 -8.83 23.01
CA ASP A 95 -11.53 -8.08 22.06
C ASP A 95 -11.34 -8.84 20.74
N ASP A 96 -11.07 -10.15 20.81
CA ASP A 96 -10.93 -11.02 19.64
C ASP A 96 -12.25 -11.07 18.84
N PHE A 97 -13.38 -11.16 19.55
CA PHE A 97 -14.71 -11.14 18.95
C PHE A 97 -14.99 -9.82 18.23
N LYS A 98 -14.69 -8.69 18.88
CA LYS A 98 -14.86 -7.36 18.27
C LYS A 98 -14.02 -7.25 17.00
N GLN A 99 -12.77 -7.72 17.03
CA GLN A 99 -11.88 -7.69 15.87
C GLN A 99 -12.41 -8.54 14.71
N ILE A 100 -12.97 -9.73 15.00
CA ILE A 100 -13.63 -10.54 13.96
C ILE A 100 -14.83 -9.82 13.38
N VAL A 101 -15.66 -9.18 14.21
CA VAL A 101 -16.80 -8.40 13.71
C VAL A 101 -16.33 -7.26 12.81
N ASP A 102 -15.28 -6.52 13.20
CA ASP A 102 -14.68 -5.47 12.37
C ASP A 102 -14.19 -6.04 11.02
N GLU A 103 -13.44 -7.15 11.04
CA GLU A 103 -12.99 -7.81 9.81
C GLU A 103 -14.14 -8.28 8.91
N LEU A 104 -15.24 -8.77 9.49
CA LEU A 104 -16.42 -9.18 8.73
C LEU A 104 -17.17 -7.97 8.16
N MET A 105 -17.19 -6.84 8.87
CA MET A 105 -17.72 -5.58 8.35
C MET A 105 -16.90 -5.10 7.16
N ASP A 106 -15.56 -5.19 7.23
CA ASP A 106 -14.67 -4.84 6.12
C ASP A 106 -14.90 -5.73 4.89
N GLU A 107 -15.22 -7.02 5.08
CA GLU A 107 -15.57 -7.95 4.00
C GLU A 107 -16.89 -7.58 3.30
N VAL A 108 -17.87 -7.07 4.05
CA VAL A 108 -19.20 -6.74 3.52
C VAL A 108 -19.19 -5.33 2.91
N LEU A 109 -18.75 -4.33 3.67
CA LEU A 109 -18.82 -2.92 3.29
C LEU A 109 -17.57 -2.42 2.59
N GLY A 110 -16.39 -2.88 2.99
CA GLY A 110 -15.10 -2.38 2.52
C GLY A 110 -14.44 -3.25 1.44
N PHE A 111 -13.11 -3.19 1.41
CA PHE A 111 -12.23 -3.99 0.56
C PHE A 111 -11.68 -5.26 1.24
N GLY A 112 -12.39 -5.75 2.26
CA GLY A 112 -12.08 -6.98 2.97
C GLY A 112 -10.67 -6.97 3.56
N PRO A 113 -9.81 -7.96 3.23
CA PRO A 113 -8.47 -8.06 3.81
C PRO A 113 -7.56 -6.84 3.55
N LEU A 114 -7.90 -5.98 2.59
CA LEU A 114 -7.11 -4.79 2.25
C LEU A 114 -7.40 -3.57 3.14
N GLU A 115 -8.54 -3.51 3.83
CA GLU A 115 -8.95 -2.34 4.62
C GLU A 115 -7.90 -1.91 5.66
N PRO A 116 -7.32 -2.81 6.48
CA PRO A 116 -6.29 -2.42 7.44
C PRO A 116 -5.04 -1.84 6.77
N LEU A 117 -4.68 -2.34 5.57
CA LEU A 117 -3.51 -1.86 4.82
C LEU A 117 -3.78 -0.49 4.17
N LEU A 118 -5.00 -0.28 3.69
CA LEU A 118 -5.46 0.99 3.14
C LEU A 118 -5.56 2.06 4.23
N ALA A 119 -5.99 1.69 5.44
CA ALA A 119 -6.08 2.59 6.58
C ALA A 119 -4.71 3.02 7.14
N ASP A 120 -3.68 2.18 7.03
CA ASP A 120 -2.35 2.46 7.61
C ASP A 120 -1.59 3.57 6.85
N PRO A 121 -1.42 4.79 7.41
CA PRO A 121 -0.81 5.92 6.71
C PRO A 121 0.68 5.74 6.42
N THR A 122 1.30 4.70 6.99
CA THR A 122 2.71 4.41 6.81
C THR A 122 3.00 3.56 5.57
N ILE A 123 1.98 2.95 4.96
CA ILE A 123 2.11 2.13 3.75
C ILE A 123 1.93 3.02 2.52
N ASN A 124 2.83 2.93 1.53
CA ASN A 124 2.64 3.64 0.25
C ASN A 124 2.19 2.72 -0.88
N ASP A 125 2.74 1.51 -1.02
CA ASP A 125 2.26 0.54 -2.03
C ASP A 125 1.69 -0.73 -1.37
N ILE A 126 0.64 -1.29 -1.97
CA ILE A 126 0.07 -2.62 -1.64
C ILE A 126 0.09 -3.45 -2.93
N LEU A 127 0.80 -4.57 -2.91
CA LEU A 127 0.98 -5.44 -4.08
C LEU A 127 0.43 -6.83 -3.77
N VAL A 128 -0.66 -7.19 -4.42
CA VAL A 128 -1.28 -8.51 -4.36
C VAL A 128 -0.85 -9.31 -5.58
N ASN A 129 0.08 -10.22 -5.40
CA ASN A 129 0.57 -11.09 -6.48
C ASN A 129 -0.33 -12.33 -6.65
N SER A 130 -1.00 -12.75 -5.58
CA SER A 130 -2.01 -13.80 -5.60
C SER A 130 -2.87 -13.71 -4.34
N HIS A 131 -3.92 -14.52 -4.28
CA HIS A 131 -4.77 -14.62 -3.09
C HIS A 131 -4.00 -15.01 -1.81
N LYS A 132 -2.79 -15.57 -1.91
CA LYS A 132 -1.93 -15.94 -0.77
C LYS A 132 -0.78 -14.98 -0.49
N ASN A 133 -0.44 -14.11 -1.45
CA ASN A 133 0.80 -13.34 -1.44
C ASN A 133 0.50 -11.84 -1.57
N VAL A 134 0.50 -11.17 -0.43
CA VAL A 134 0.32 -9.72 -0.31
C VAL A 134 1.58 -9.10 0.26
N TYR A 135 2.12 -8.12 -0.46
CA TYR A 135 3.27 -7.32 -0.07
C TYR A 135 2.84 -5.88 0.15
N ILE A 136 3.58 -5.18 0.99
CA ILE A 136 3.43 -3.74 1.18
C ILE A 136 4.79 -3.08 1.09
N GLU A 137 4.81 -1.84 0.64
CA GLU A 137 5.99 -1.00 0.74
C GLU A 137 5.79 0.00 1.89
N ARG A 138 6.81 0.07 2.75
CA ARG A 138 6.88 0.94 3.91
C ARG A 138 8.28 1.53 3.99
N PHE A 139 8.39 2.86 4.03
CA PHE A 139 9.66 3.58 4.18
C PHE A 139 10.77 3.18 3.16
N GLY A 140 10.38 2.90 1.93
CA GLY A 140 11.24 2.44 0.83
C GLY A 140 11.47 0.94 0.77
N VAL A 141 10.93 0.16 1.71
CA VAL A 141 11.22 -1.27 1.86
C VAL A 141 9.98 -2.09 1.56
N LEU A 142 10.13 -3.09 0.68
CA LEU A 142 9.08 -4.05 0.37
C LEU A 142 9.09 -5.19 1.39
N GLU A 143 7.96 -5.41 2.06
CA GLU A 143 7.78 -6.47 3.06
C GLU A 143 6.57 -7.35 2.74
N ARG A 144 6.66 -8.66 3.06
CA ARG A 144 5.54 -9.59 2.91
C ARG A 144 4.64 -9.48 4.14
N THR A 145 3.33 -9.40 3.92
CA THR A 145 2.34 -9.33 5.00
C THR A 145 1.78 -10.71 5.37
N ASN A 146 1.07 -10.75 6.51
CA ASN A 146 0.25 -11.90 6.91
C ASN A 146 -1.18 -11.84 6.33
N VAL A 147 -1.51 -10.79 5.57
CA VAL A 147 -2.82 -10.63 4.95
C VAL A 147 -2.97 -11.64 3.80
N ARG A 148 -4.09 -12.36 3.78
CA ARG A 148 -4.42 -13.33 2.74
C ARG A 148 -5.90 -13.22 2.38
N PHE A 149 -6.19 -13.49 1.12
CA PHE A 149 -7.55 -13.71 0.62
C PHE A 149 -7.89 -15.19 0.74
N ARG A 150 -9.17 -15.48 0.92
CA ARG A 150 -9.69 -16.85 1.04
C ARG A 150 -9.27 -17.73 -0.14
N ASP A 151 -9.55 -17.25 -1.34
CA ASP A 151 -9.33 -17.95 -2.60
C ASP A 151 -9.24 -16.93 -3.75
N GLU A 152 -8.97 -17.42 -4.96
CA GLU A 152 -8.90 -16.61 -6.18
C GLU A 152 -10.22 -15.86 -6.47
N ARG A 153 -11.37 -16.48 -6.17
CA ARG A 153 -12.69 -15.88 -6.39
C ARG A 153 -12.94 -14.71 -5.44
N HIS A 154 -12.46 -14.80 -4.21
CA HIS A 154 -12.54 -13.71 -3.25
C HIS A 154 -11.71 -12.52 -3.74
N LEU A 155 -10.46 -12.73 -4.17
CA LEU A 155 -9.66 -11.65 -4.75
C LEU A 155 -10.35 -11.01 -5.97
N LEU A 156 -10.91 -11.81 -6.88
CA LEU A 156 -11.69 -11.30 -8.02
C LEU A 156 -12.86 -10.43 -7.57
N ARG A 157 -13.66 -10.86 -6.59
CA ARG A 157 -14.79 -10.06 -6.07
C ARG A 157 -14.33 -8.70 -5.51
N ILE A 158 -13.19 -8.66 -4.83
CA ILE A 158 -12.64 -7.39 -4.31
C ILE A 158 -12.16 -6.50 -5.47
N ILE A 159 -11.49 -7.07 -6.47
CA ILE A 159 -11.12 -6.35 -7.69
C ILE A 159 -12.37 -5.79 -8.38
N ASP A 160 -13.40 -6.61 -8.59
CA ASP A 160 -14.65 -6.19 -9.22
C ASP A 160 -15.33 -5.06 -8.45
N LYS A 161 -15.33 -5.12 -7.11
CA LYS A 161 -15.88 -4.08 -6.23
C LYS A 161 -15.13 -2.75 -6.40
N ILE A 162 -13.79 -2.79 -6.41
CA ILE A 162 -12.93 -1.61 -6.64
C ILE A 162 -13.19 -1.03 -8.03
N VAL A 163 -13.25 -1.87 -9.05
CA VAL A 163 -13.37 -1.44 -10.45
C VAL A 163 -14.77 -0.88 -10.74
N SER A 164 -15.80 -1.48 -10.14
CA SER A 164 -17.19 -1.04 -10.27
C SER A 164 -17.46 0.30 -9.60
N SER A 165 -16.85 0.60 -8.44
CA SER A 165 -17.02 1.90 -7.77
C SER A 165 -16.48 3.08 -8.60
N ILE A 166 -15.54 2.81 -9.51
CA ILE A 166 -14.92 3.80 -10.41
C ILE A 166 -15.61 3.81 -11.79
N GLY A 167 -16.67 3.03 -11.98
CA GLY A 167 -17.43 2.95 -13.23
C GLY A 167 -16.67 2.27 -14.38
N ARG A 168 -15.71 1.40 -14.06
CA ARG A 168 -14.95 0.61 -15.03
C ARG A 168 -15.39 -0.86 -14.99
N ARG A 169 -14.85 -1.67 -15.90
CA ARG A 169 -15.07 -3.12 -15.97
C ARG A 169 -13.76 -3.85 -16.24
N ILE A 170 -13.69 -5.08 -15.77
CA ILE A 170 -12.60 -6.01 -16.02
C ILE A 170 -13.22 -7.39 -16.30
N ASP A 171 -12.85 -8.02 -17.41
CA ASP A 171 -13.35 -9.33 -17.84
C ASP A 171 -12.36 -9.98 -18.81
N GLU A 172 -12.65 -11.18 -19.32
CA GLU A 172 -11.72 -11.89 -20.22
C GLU A 172 -11.44 -11.15 -21.54
N SER A 173 -12.33 -10.25 -21.97
CA SER A 173 -12.14 -9.41 -23.17
C SER A 173 -11.30 -8.16 -22.89
N GLN A 174 -11.37 -7.64 -21.66
CA GLN A 174 -10.54 -6.55 -21.15
C GLN A 174 -9.92 -6.96 -19.81
N PRO A 175 -8.84 -7.76 -19.82
CA PRO A 175 -8.35 -8.46 -18.62
C PRO A 175 -7.46 -7.60 -17.72
N TRP A 176 -7.39 -6.29 -17.94
CA TRP A 176 -6.72 -5.36 -17.03
C TRP A 176 -7.40 -4.00 -17.00
N VAL A 177 -7.14 -3.27 -15.92
CA VAL A 177 -7.68 -1.93 -15.72
C VAL A 177 -6.72 -1.08 -14.89
N ASP A 178 -6.56 0.17 -15.32
CA ASP A 178 -5.96 1.24 -14.54
C ASP A 178 -7.06 2.20 -14.09
N ALA A 179 -7.06 2.55 -12.81
CA ALA A 179 -8.10 3.35 -12.19
C ALA A 179 -7.56 4.22 -11.03
N ARG A 180 -8.40 5.14 -10.58
CA ARG A 180 -8.13 6.01 -9.43
C ARG A 180 -9.28 5.92 -8.44
N LEU A 181 -8.94 5.64 -7.18
CA LEU A 181 -9.89 5.63 -6.07
C LEU A 181 -10.26 7.05 -5.66
N GLU A 182 -11.36 7.19 -4.91
CA GLU A 182 -11.86 8.49 -4.43
C GLU A 182 -10.86 9.22 -3.53
N ASP A 183 -10.02 8.48 -2.81
CA ASP A 183 -8.96 9.03 -1.96
C ASP A 183 -7.72 9.51 -2.76
N GLY A 184 -7.75 9.33 -4.09
CA GLY A 184 -6.69 9.70 -5.01
C GLY A 184 -5.69 8.58 -5.30
N SER A 185 -5.78 7.44 -4.61
CA SER A 185 -4.89 6.30 -4.78
C SER A 185 -5.03 5.68 -6.18
N ARG A 186 -3.93 5.18 -6.73
CA ARG A 186 -3.90 4.55 -8.06
C ARG A 186 -4.04 3.05 -7.92
N VAL A 187 -4.85 2.45 -8.78
CA VAL A 187 -5.10 1.02 -8.80
C VAL A 187 -4.82 0.48 -10.19
N ASN A 188 -4.06 -0.62 -10.24
CA ASN A 188 -3.93 -1.47 -11.41
C ASN A 188 -4.39 -2.88 -11.03
N ALA A 189 -5.24 -3.49 -11.84
CA ALA A 189 -5.61 -4.88 -11.69
C ALA A 189 -5.47 -5.61 -13.03
N ILE A 190 -5.06 -6.89 -12.97
CA ILE A 190 -4.93 -7.77 -14.12
C ILE A 190 -5.43 -9.17 -13.76
N ILE A 191 -6.18 -9.80 -14.67
CA ILE A 191 -6.80 -11.12 -14.49
C ILE A 191 -6.43 -12.05 -15.66
N ARG A 192 -6.94 -13.28 -15.59
CA ARG A 192 -6.83 -14.24 -16.71
C ARG A 192 -7.54 -13.69 -17.96
N PRO A 193 -7.02 -13.98 -19.18
CA PRO A 193 -5.92 -14.89 -19.48
C PRO A 193 -4.51 -14.29 -19.36
N CYS A 194 -4.36 -12.99 -19.12
CA CYS A 194 -3.06 -12.33 -19.10
C CYS A 194 -2.24 -12.61 -17.83
N ALA A 195 -2.91 -12.75 -16.68
CA ALA A 195 -2.27 -13.17 -15.43
C ALA A 195 -2.39 -14.69 -15.24
N ILE A 196 -1.34 -15.42 -15.64
CA ILE A 196 -1.32 -16.90 -15.67
C ILE A 196 -1.52 -17.51 -14.27
N ASP A 197 -0.96 -16.87 -13.25
CA ASP A 197 -1.00 -17.32 -11.86
C ASP A 197 -2.27 -16.88 -11.10
N GLY A 198 -3.23 -16.28 -11.81
CA GLY A 198 -4.45 -15.72 -11.26
C GLY A 198 -4.43 -14.19 -11.16
N PRO A 199 -5.47 -13.58 -10.60
CA PRO A 199 -5.62 -12.14 -10.46
C PRO A 199 -4.49 -11.51 -9.67
N SER A 200 -4.04 -10.34 -10.12
CA SER A 200 -3.10 -9.48 -9.41
C SER A 200 -3.65 -8.07 -9.32
N LEU A 201 -3.32 -7.40 -8.22
CA LEU A 201 -3.78 -6.06 -7.88
C LEU A 201 -2.61 -5.27 -7.30
N SER A 202 -2.36 -4.09 -7.82
CA SER A 202 -1.37 -3.13 -7.30
C SER A 202 -2.08 -1.84 -6.94
N ILE A 203 -1.90 -1.38 -5.70
CA ILE A 203 -2.44 -0.12 -5.21
C ILE A 203 -1.27 0.77 -4.78
N ARG A 204 -1.14 1.94 -5.39
CA ARG A 204 -0.27 3.01 -4.91
C ARG A 204 -1.10 4.04 -4.19
N LYS A 205 -0.93 4.11 -2.88
CA LYS A 205 -1.69 5.00 -2.01
C LYS A 205 -1.29 6.45 -2.26
N PHE A 206 -2.30 7.32 -2.27
CA PHE A 206 -2.05 8.75 -2.29
C PHE A 206 -1.61 9.21 -0.90
N SER A 207 -0.36 9.65 -0.77
CA SER A 207 0.15 10.15 0.51
C SER A 207 -0.59 11.43 0.90
N ARG A 208 -1.32 11.43 2.02
CA ARG A 208 -2.08 12.62 2.47
C ARG A 208 -1.22 13.71 3.10
N LYS A 209 0.04 13.42 3.44
CA LYS A 209 0.95 14.37 4.10
C LYS A 209 2.22 14.54 3.27
N PRO A 210 2.39 15.67 2.56
CA PRO A 210 3.60 15.91 1.78
C PRO A 210 4.80 16.13 2.71
N ILE A 211 5.95 15.55 2.36
CA ILE A 211 7.23 15.80 3.04
C ILE A 211 7.73 17.18 2.61
N LEU A 212 8.07 18.03 3.58
CA LEU A 212 8.51 19.40 3.35
C LEU A 212 10.02 19.52 3.40
N MET A 213 10.57 20.61 2.87
CA MET A 213 12.01 20.86 2.93
C MET A 213 12.55 20.79 4.37
N ASP A 214 11.84 21.35 5.34
CA ASP A 214 12.27 21.33 6.73
C ASP A 214 12.33 19.89 7.27
N LYS A 215 11.37 19.05 6.87
CA LYS A 215 11.39 17.62 7.20
C LYS A 215 12.53 16.89 6.50
N MET A 216 12.89 17.27 5.28
CA MET A 216 14.03 16.70 4.56
C MET A 216 15.36 17.04 5.24
N ILE A 217 15.47 18.23 5.83
CA ILE A 217 16.63 18.64 6.64
C ILE A 217 16.69 17.82 7.93
N GLU A 218 15.57 17.66 8.64
CA GLU A 218 15.51 16.79 9.83
C GLU A 218 15.90 15.34 9.55
N LEU A 219 15.55 14.83 8.37
CA LEU A 219 15.89 13.49 7.91
C LEU A 219 17.30 13.40 7.30
N GLU A 220 18.08 14.48 7.34
CA GLU A 220 19.44 14.60 6.79
C GLU A 220 19.54 14.29 5.28
N SER A 221 18.40 14.30 4.58
CA SER A 221 18.31 14.08 3.13
C SER A 221 18.60 15.35 2.31
N LEU A 222 18.58 16.52 2.96
CA LEU A 222 18.85 17.83 2.36
C LEU A 222 19.57 18.71 3.38
N SER A 223 20.67 19.37 3.03
CA SER A 223 21.32 20.33 3.93
C SER A 223 20.57 21.66 3.97
N THR A 224 20.74 22.42 5.06
CA THR A 224 20.16 23.77 5.20
C THR A 224 20.58 24.70 4.05
N ASP A 225 21.85 24.66 3.67
CA ASP A 225 22.37 25.50 2.58
C ASP A 225 21.78 25.11 1.22
N ALA A 226 21.62 23.81 0.96
CA ALA A 226 20.98 23.32 -0.25
C ALA A 226 19.50 23.71 -0.30
N ALA A 227 18.79 23.60 0.82
CA ALA A 227 17.39 24.04 0.92
C ALA A 227 17.25 25.55 0.65
N ALA A 228 18.14 26.38 1.22
CA ALA A 228 18.15 27.82 0.97
C ALA A 228 18.40 28.14 -0.51
N LEU A 229 19.36 27.47 -1.14
CA LEU A 229 19.62 27.60 -2.57
C LEU A 229 18.40 27.21 -3.41
N LEU A 230 17.77 26.07 -3.14
CA LEU A 230 16.59 25.62 -3.89
C LEU A 230 15.42 26.59 -3.75
N ARG A 231 15.17 27.13 -2.55
CA ARG A 231 14.15 28.19 -2.35
C ARG A 231 14.46 29.44 -3.17
N ALA A 232 15.72 29.88 -3.20
CA ALA A 232 16.13 31.03 -3.99
C ALA A 232 15.96 30.81 -5.51
N LEU A 233 16.26 29.60 -6.01
CA LEU A 233 16.06 29.24 -7.41
C LEU A 233 14.58 29.27 -7.82
N VAL A 234 13.69 28.78 -6.94
CA VAL A 234 12.24 28.83 -7.16
C VAL A 234 11.75 30.28 -7.15
N ALA A 235 12.14 31.08 -6.15
CA ALA A 235 11.77 32.49 -6.07
C ALA A 235 12.28 33.32 -7.27
N ALA A 236 13.43 32.94 -7.84
CA ALA A 236 13.99 33.54 -9.05
C ALA A 236 13.35 33.03 -10.35
N ARG A 237 12.33 32.16 -10.28
CA ARG A 237 11.63 31.56 -11.44
C ARG A 237 12.55 30.83 -12.42
N MET A 238 13.57 30.17 -11.90
CA MET A 238 14.48 29.39 -12.71
C MET A 238 13.80 28.13 -13.24
N ASN A 239 14.18 27.70 -14.45
CA ASN A 239 13.77 26.41 -14.97
C ASN A 239 14.59 25.31 -14.27
N ILE A 240 13.93 24.42 -13.54
CA ILE A 240 14.58 23.39 -12.72
C ILE A 240 14.15 22.01 -13.20
N LEU A 241 15.11 21.12 -13.42
CA LEU A 241 14.89 19.70 -13.70
C LEU A 241 15.39 18.87 -12.52
N ILE A 242 14.51 18.07 -11.92
CA ILE A 242 14.86 17.13 -10.85
C ILE A 242 14.99 15.74 -11.46
N SER A 243 16.17 15.12 -11.34
CA SER A 243 16.50 13.82 -11.92
C SER A 243 16.95 12.83 -10.84
N GLY A 244 16.90 11.53 -11.17
CA GLY A 244 17.19 10.44 -10.24
C GLY A 244 16.44 9.14 -10.56
N GLY A 245 16.87 8.03 -9.97
CA GLY A 245 16.25 6.71 -10.17
C GLY A 245 14.78 6.63 -9.72
N THR A 246 14.07 5.58 -10.11
CA THR A 246 12.72 5.31 -9.59
C THR A 246 12.77 5.20 -8.06
N GLY A 247 11.82 5.83 -7.36
CA GLY A 247 11.78 5.83 -5.89
C GLY A 247 12.77 6.77 -5.19
N SER A 248 13.62 7.52 -5.92
CA SER A 248 14.63 8.39 -5.31
C SER A 248 14.11 9.70 -4.69
N GLY A 249 12.79 9.86 -4.52
CA GLY A 249 12.19 11.07 -3.93
C GLY A 249 12.05 12.29 -4.86
N LYS A 250 12.11 12.12 -6.18
CA LYS A 250 11.98 13.24 -7.16
C LYS A 250 10.70 14.05 -6.98
N THR A 251 9.55 13.39 -7.03
CA THR A 251 8.24 14.03 -6.86
C THR A 251 8.12 14.65 -5.47
N THR A 252 8.70 14.00 -4.45
CA THR A 252 8.77 14.53 -3.09
C THR A 252 9.54 15.85 -3.02
N LEU A 253 10.72 15.93 -3.62
CA LEU A 253 11.52 17.16 -3.67
C LEU A 253 10.80 18.25 -4.46
N LEU A 254 10.20 17.92 -5.61
CA LEU A 254 9.42 18.87 -6.40
C LEU A 254 8.28 19.48 -5.59
N ASN A 255 7.54 18.63 -4.88
CA ASN A 255 6.41 19.04 -4.06
C ASN A 255 6.84 19.81 -2.80
N ALA A 256 8.06 19.59 -2.30
CA ALA A 256 8.63 20.39 -1.22
C ALA A 256 9.09 21.77 -1.73
N MET A 257 9.71 21.82 -2.91
CA MET A 257 10.14 23.05 -3.58
C MET A 257 8.97 23.93 -3.99
N SER A 258 7.84 23.33 -4.37
CA SER A 258 6.66 24.09 -4.82
C SER A 258 6.10 25.03 -3.77
N ARG A 259 6.38 24.81 -2.47
CA ARG A 259 6.04 25.75 -1.39
C ARG A 259 6.76 27.09 -1.46
N ALA A 260 7.87 27.17 -2.18
CA ALA A 260 8.60 28.42 -2.37
C ALA A 260 8.06 29.25 -3.55
N ILE A 261 7.06 28.75 -4.29
CA ILE A 261 6.38 29.51 -5.34
C ILE A 261 5.46 30.54 -4.68
N ASP A 262 5.53 31.79 -5.16
CA ASP A 262 4.75 32.93 -4.66
C ASP A 262 3.22 32.69 -4.78
N GLU A 263 2.45 33.12 -3.79
CA GLU A 263 0.99 32.88 -3.73
C GLU A 263 0.21 33.61 -4.82
N HIS A 264 0.79 34.64 -5.46
CA HIS A 264 0.17 35.39 -6.55
C HIS A 264 0.44 34.79 -7.94
N GLU A 265 1.25 33.74 -8.03
CA GLU A 265 1.52 33.04 -9.28
C GLU A 265 0.40 32.05 -9.65
N ARG A 266 0.15 31.90 -10.95
CA ARG A 266 -0.75 30.88 -11.46
C ARG A 266 0.05 29.63 -11.78
N ILE A 267 -0.35 28.49 -11.23
CA ILE A 267 0.40 27.25 -11.40
C ILE A 267 -0.43 26.28 -12.21
N VAL A 268 0.17 25.66 -13.23
CA VAL A 268 -0.46 24.57 -13.99
C VAL A 268 0.38 23.31 -13.81
N THR A 269 -0.19 22.26 -13.23
CA THR A 269 0.46 20.94 -13.19
C THR A 269 -0.03 20.06 -14.31
N ILE A 270 0.86 19.24 -14.86
CA ILE A 270 0.56 18.26 -15.89
C ILE A 270 1.22 16.95 -15.46
N GLU A 271 0.40 15.95 -15.17
CA GLU A 271 0.88 14.68 -14.61
C GLU A 271 0.19 13.50 -15.31
N ASP A 272 0.84 12.34 -15.36
CA ASP A 272 0.15 11.12 -15.82
C ASP A 272 -0.89 10.63 -14.80
N ALA A 273 -0.59 10.86 -13.52
CA ALA A 273 -1.55 10.79 -12.44
C ALA A 273 -1.19 11.87 -11.44
N ALA A 274 -2.15 12.66 -10.99
CA ALA A 274 -1.86 13.80 -10.14
C ALA A 274 -1.37 13.35 -8.75
N GLU A 275 -0.06 13.51 -8.50
CA GLU A 275 0.64 13.22 -7.25
C GLU A 275 0.97 14.52 -6.50
N LEU A 276 1.16 15.63 -7.22
CA LEU A 276 1.52 16.92 -6.62
C LEU A 276 0.38 17.50 -5.78
N GLN A 277 0.79 18.09 -4.65
CA GLN A 277 -0.07 18.71 -3.64
C GLN A 277 0.44 20.12 -3.35
N LEU A 278 0.20 21.01 -4.31
CA LEU A 278 0.47 22.44 -4.16
C LEU A 278 -0.48 23.08 -3.17
N GLN A 279 0.02 24.10 -2.47
CA GLN A 279 -0.70 24.76 -1.38
C GLN A 279 -1.25 26.13 -1.78
N GLN A 280 -0.78 26.65 -2.91
CA GLN A 280 -1.28 27.88 -3.50
C GLN A 280 -2.74 27.73 -3.92
N GLU A 281 -3.50 28.82 -3.85
CA GLU A 281 -4.91 28.82 -4.25
C GLU A 281 -5.06 28.73 -5.79
N HIS A 282 -4.18 29.40 -6.53
CA HIS A 282 -4.31 29.56 -7.98
C HIS A 282 -3.65 28.42 -8.78
N VAL A 283 -4.09 27.18 -8.52
CA VAL A 283 -3.55 25.96 -9.12
C VAL A 283 -4.56 25.31 -10.07
N VAL A 284 -4.14 25.04 -11.31
CA VAL A 284 -4.86 24.21 -12.27
C VAL A 284 -4.16 22.87 -12.39
N ARG A 285 -4.85 21.78 -12.06
CA ARG A 285 -4.30 20.41 -12.12
C ARG A 285 -4.80 19.72 -13.38
N LEU A 286 -3.88 19.34 -14.25
CA LEU A 286 -4.18 18.61 -15.49
C LEU A 286 -3.60 17.20 -15.39
N GLU A 287 -4.40 16.21 -15.80
CA GLU A 287 -4.01 14.80 -15.80
C GLU A 287 -4.17 14.24 -17.21
N THR A 288 -3.24 13.38 -17.62
CA THR A 288 -3.39 12.66 -18.88
C THR A 288 -4.58 11.71 -18.83
N ARG A 289 -5.09 11.36 -20.01
CA ARG A 289 -6.16 10.38 -20.12
C ARG A 289 -5.66 9.23 -21.00
N PRO A 290 -5.59 7.99 -20.50
CA PRO A 290 -5.30 6.85 -21.37
C PRO A 290 -6.43 6.67 -22.41
N PRO A 291 -6.17 5.98 -23.52
CA PRO A 291 -7.22 5.65 -24.47
C PRO A 291 -8.32 4.84 -23.80
N ASN A 292 -9.54 4.96 -24.33
CA ASN A 292 -10.64 4.08 -23.97
C ASN A 292 -10.39 2.65 -24.51
N PRO A 293 -11.23 1.66 -24.16
CA PRO A 293 -11.06 0.29 -24.66
C PRO A 293 -11.10 0.15 -26.19
N SER A 294 -11.69 1.11 -26.91
CA SER A 294 -11.65 1.16 -28.38
C SER A 294 -10.40 1.85 -28.95
N GLY A 295 -9.42 2.20 -28.11
CA GLY A 295 -8.16 2.84 -28.50
C GLY A 295 -8.26 4.34 -28.77
N ALA A 296 -9.42 4.94 -28.58
CA ALA A 296 -9.70 6.34 -28.90
C ALA A 296 -9.64 7.25 -27.66
N GLY A 297 -9.48 8.55 -27.90
CA GLY A 297 -9.65 9.58 -26.86
C GLY A 297 -8.50 9.69 -25.87
N ALA A 298 -7.31 9.17 -26.17
CA ALA A 298 -6.11 9.45 -25.37
C ALA A 298 -5.81 10.96 -25.36
N ILE A 299 -5.41 11.48 -24.20
CA ILE A 299 -4.92 12.85 -24.02
C ILE A 299 -3.53 12.73 -23.41
N MET A 300 -2.50 13.06 -24.18
CA MET A 300 -1.10 12.89 -23.76
C MET A 300 -0.58 14.15 -23.07
N GLN A 301 0.51 14.05 -22.31
CA GLN A 301 1.14 15.21 -21.63
C GLN A 301 1.43 16.34 -22.62
N ARG A 302 1.91 16.00 -23.83
CA ARG A 302 2.18 16.99 -24.89
C ARG A 302 0.94 17.80 -25.28
N ASP A 303 -0.24 17.19 -25.29
CA ASP A 303 -1.49 17.87 -25.63
C ASP A 303 -1.88 18.86 -24.54
N LEU A 304 -1.71 18.45 -23.28
CA LEU A 304 -1.93 19.31 -22.11
C LEU A 304 -0.93 20.46 -22.05
N VAL A 305 0.35 20.24 -22.39
CA VAL A 305 1.35 21.32 -22.45
C VAL A 305 0.96 22.36 -23.49
N LYS A 306 0.56 21.93 -24.70
CA LYS A 306 0.08 22.86 -25.74
C LYS A 306 -1.14 23.66 -25.28
N ASN A 307 -2.05 23.03 -24.53
CA ASN A 307 -3.22 23.68 -23.98
C ASN A 307 -2.85 24.68 -22.87
N ALA A 308 -1.93 24.31 -21.98
CA ALA A 308 -1.45 25.14 -20.88
C ALA A 308 -0.81 26.45 -21.35
N LEU A 309 -0.17 26.48 -22.52
CA LEU A 309 0.35 27.72 -23.14
C LEU A 309 -0.74 28.79 -23.37
N ARG A 310 -2.02 28.40 -23.40
CA ARG A 310 -3.18 29.30 -23.54
C ARG A 310 -3.83 29.66 -22.21
N MET A 311 -3.36 29.07 -21.10
CA MET A 311 -3.91 29.25 -19.76
C MET A 311 -3.25 30.39 -18.98
N ARG A 312 -2.23 31.04 -19.55
CA ARG A 312 -1.41 32.09 -18.90
C ARG A 312 -0.87 31.64 -17.53
N PRO A 313 -0.16 30.50 -17.45
CA PRO A 313 0.59 30.13 -16.25
C PRO A 313 1.64 31.21 -15.94
#